data_AF-W7UZ12-F1
#
_entry.id   AF-W7UZ12-F1
#
_cell.length_a   1.000
_cell.length_b   1.000
_cell.length_c   1.000
_cell.angle_alpha   90.00
_cell.angle_beta   90.00
_cell.angle_gamma   90.00
#
_symmetry.space_group_name_H-M   'P 1'
#
loop_
_entity.id
_entity.type
_entity.pdbx_description
1 polymer ?
#
loop_
_entity_poly.entity_id
_entity_poly.type
_entity_poly.pdbx_seq_one_letter_code
_entity_poly.pdbx_strand_id
1 'polypeptide(L)'
;MALYDAKIERFSKRAEQLEKNIKRETEERKRLLSEITKLRYLQLCDKLNCDGEELVTVLAKEHDQIQKMKDRGMTDKDIDNLGRSDNNGEYVDQIKFYSEEDDDENENA
;
A
#
# COMPACT_ATOMS: atom_id res chain seq x y z
N MET A 1 54.45 -26.92 -9.68
CA MET A 1 53.45 -26.10 -10.39
C MET A 1 52.02 -26.58 -10.15
N ALA A 2 51.69 -27.86 -10.32
CA ALA A 2 50.33 -28.41 -10.22
C ALA A 2 49.53 -28.18 -8.90
N LEU A 3 50.19 -27.87 -7.78
CA LEU A 3 49.52 -27.76 -6.47
C LEU A 3 48.75 -26.43 -6.31
N TYR A 4 49.28 -25.35 -6.90
CA TYR A 4 48.57 -24.07 -6.95
C TYR A 4 47.47 -24.07 -8.01
N ASP A 5 47.70 -24.74 -9.14
CA ASP A 5 46.72 -24.85 -10.23
C ASP A 5 45.44 -25.56 -9.77
N ALA A 6 45.56 -26.67 -9.02
CA ALA A 6 44.40 -27.36 -8.44
C ALA A 6 43.65 -26.53 -7.41
N LYS A 7 44.35 -25.67 -6.66
CA LYS A 7 43.72 -24.77 -5.67
C LYS A 7 42.99 -23.61 -6.36
N ILE A 8 43.58 -23.05 -7.41
CA ILE A 8 42.95 -22.04 -8.25
C ILE A 8 41.67 -22.61 -8.87
N GLU A 9 41.72 -23.80 -9.46
CA GLU A 9 40.54 -24.42 -10.08
C GLU A 9 39.39 -24.63 -9.08
N ARG A 10 39.69 -25.08 -7.86
CA ARG A 10 38.67 -25.24 -6.80
C ARG A 10 38.04 -23.91 -6.40
N PHE A 11 38.84 -22.85 -6.27
CA PHE A 11 38.33 -21.53 -5.94
C PHE A 11 37.54 -20.91 -7.10
N SER A 12 37.96 -21.08 -8.35
CA SER A 12 37.21 -20.63 -9.52
C SER A 12 35.84 -21.31 -9.60
N LYS A 13 35.78 -22.64 -9.42
CA LYS A 13 34.49 -23.38 -9.38
C LYS A 13 33.58 -22.89 -8.25
N ARG A 14 34.14 -22.61 -7.08
CA ARG A 14 33.36 -22.07 -5.95
C ARG A 14 32.88 -20.65 -6.22
N ALA A 15 33.71 -19.80 -6.84
CA ALA A 15 33.33 -18.45 -7.21
C ALA A 15 32.19 -18.46 -8.24
N GLU A 16 32.28 -19.28 -9.28
CA GLU A 16 31.20 -19.45 -10.27
C GLU A 16 29.89 -19.93 -9.62
N GLN A 17 29.98 -20.88 -8.68
CA GLN A 17 28.79 -21.37 -7.98
C GLN A 17 28.15 -20.29 -7.10
N LEU A 18 28.97 -19.50 -6.40
CA LEU A 18 28.49 -18.36 -5.62
C LEU A 18 27.85 -17.31 -6.53
N GLU A 19 28.42 -17.04 -7.71
CA GLU A 19 27.84 -16.09 -8.66
C GLU A 19 26.47 -16.56 -9.19
N LYS A 20 26.34 -17.86 -9.51
CA LYS A 20 25.06 -18.47 -9.90
C LYS A 20 24.01 -18.35 -8.78
N ASN A 21 24.42 -18.60 -7.54
CA ASN A 21 23.54 -18.45 -6.39
C ASN A 21 23.12 -16.99 -6.24
N ILE A 22 24.04 -16.03 -6.28
CA ILE A 22 23.73 -14.60 -6.18
C ILE A 22 22.70 -14.18 -7.24
N LYS A 23 22.85 -14.64 -8.48
CA LYS A 23 21.87 -14.35 -9.55
C LYS A 23 20.49 -14.89 -9.19
N ARG A 24 20.39 -16.16 -8.78
CA ARG A 24 19.13 -16.78 -8.37
C ARG A 24 18.47 -16.06 -7.18
N GLU A 25 19.23 -15.82 -6.11
CA GLU A 25 18.74 -15.14 -4.91
C GLU A 25 18.28 -13.71 -5.23
N THR A 26 18.97 -13.03 -6.15
CA THR A 26 18.60 -11.67 -6.59
C THR A 26 17.28 -11.68 -7.35
N GLU A 27 17.05 -12.68 -8.20
CA GLU A 27 15.77 -12.85 -8.91
C GLU A 27 14.64 -13.19 -7.94
N GLU A 28 14.88 -14.08 -6.97
CA GLU A 28 13.92 -14.42 -5.93
C GLU A 28 13.56 -13.19 -5.09
N ARG A 29 14.56 -12.42 -4.66
CA ARG A 29 14.34 -11.14 -3.96
C ARG A 29 13.48 -10.19 -4.79
N LYS A 30 13.69 -10.10 -6.11
CA LYS A 30 12.85 -9.26 -6.99
C LYS A 30 11.39 -9.75 -7.01
N ARG A 31 11.17 -11.08 -7.10
CA ARG A 31 9.83 -11.67 -7.05
C ARG A 31 9.13 -11.40 -5.73
N LEU A 32 9.84 -11.60 -4.61
CA LEU A 32 9.30 -11.33 -3.27
C LEU A 32 8.94 -9.85 -3.10
N LEU A 33 9.77 -8.92 -3.57
CA LEU A 33 9.44 -7.49 -3.51
C LEU A 33 8.21 -7.14 -4.37
N SER A 34 8.06 -7.75 -5.55
CA SER A 34 6.86 -7.58 -6.38
C SER A 34 5.61 -8.08 -5.67
N GLU A 35 5.69 -9.23 -4.99
CA GLU A 35 4.57 -9.80 -4.25
C GLU A 35 4.22 -8.94 -3.03
N ILE A 36 5.22 -8.43 -2.30
CA ILE A 36 5.00 -7.49 -1.20
C ILE A 36 4.25 -6.25 -1.69
N THR A 37 4.65 -5.67 -2.84
CA THR A 37 3.96 -4.51 -3.41
C THR A 37 2.50 -4.83 -3.74
N LYS A 38 2.25 -6.00 -4.34
CA LYS A 38 0.89 -6.46 -4.65
C LYS A 38 0.04 -6.66 -3.39
N LEU A 39 0.59 -7.30 -2.36
CA LEU A 39 -0.10 -7.52 -1.09
C LEU A 39 -0.41 -6.21 -0.37
N ARG A 40 0.50 -5.22 -0.40
CA ARG A 40 0.23 -3.89 0.15
C ARG A 40 -0.91 -3.18 -0.58
N TYR A 41 -0.99 -3.34 -1.89
CA TYR A 41 -2.09 -2.82 -2.69
C TYR A 41 -3.42 -3.48 -2.30
N LEU A 42 -3.47 -4.82 -2.23
CA LEU A 42 -4.67 -5.55 -1.80
C LEU A 42 -5.09 -5.16 -0.38
N GLN A 43 -4.14 -5.06 0.55
CA GLN A 43 -4.40 -4.61 1.91
C GLN A 43 -5.00 -3.20 1.94
N LEU A 44 -4.62 -2.31 1.02
CA LEU A 44 -5.18 -0.96 0.93
C LEU A 44 -6.60 -0.98 0.37
N CYS A 45 -6.87 -1.79 -0.67
CA CYS A 45 -8.21 -2.01 -1.18
C CYS A 45 -9.14 -2.57 -0.09
N ASP A 46 -8.70 -3.57 0.66
CA ASP A 46 -9.47 -4.18 1.75
C ASP A 46 -9.79 -3.15 2.85
N LYS A 47 -8.82 -2.32 3.24
CA LYS A 47 -9.00 -1.29 4.28
C LYS A 47 -9.99 -0.20 3.89
N LEU A 48 -10.01 0.17 2.61
CA LEU A 48 -10.89 1.22 2.10
C LEU A 48 -12.19 0.64 1.52
N ASN A 49 -12.36 -0.68 1.58
CA ASN A 49 -13.50 -1.42 1.05
C ASN A 49 -13.86 -1.00 -0.38
N CYS A 50 -12.84 -0.83 -1.22
CA CYS A 50 -12.98 -0.33 -2.59
C CYS A 50 -12.23 -1.21 -3.58
N ASP A 51 -12.75 -1.30 -4.80
CA ASP A 51 -12.09 -2.04 -5.86
C ASP A 51 -10.82 -1.33 -6.35
N GLY A 52 -9.97 -2.09 -7.04
CA GLY A 52 -8.66 -1.63 -7.44
C GLY A 52 -8.62 -0.39 -8.34
N GLU A 53 -9.63 -0.23 -9.20
CA GLU A 53 -9.84 0.96 -10.04
C GLU A 53 -10.39 2.14 -9.24
N GLU A 54 -11.25 1.85 -8.27
CA GLU A 54 -11.87 2.84 -7.40
C GLU A 54 -10.87 3.45 -6.42
N LEU A 55 -9.89 2.66 -5.96
CA LEU A 55 -8.84 3.10 -5.04
C LEU A 55 -8.09 4.35 -5.53
N VAL A 56 -7.75 4.40 -6.82
CA VAL A 56 -7.05 5.55 -7.41
C VAL A 56 -7.95 6.80 -7.36
N THR A 57 -9.23 6.61 -7.64
CA THR A 57 -10.23 7.69 -7.65
C THR A 57 -10.50 8.21 -6.24
N VAL A 58 -10.62 7.31 -5.26
CA VAL A 58 -10.82 7.66 -3.84
C VAL A 58 -9.63 8.44 -3.32
N LEU A 59 -8.40 7.94 -3.53
CA LEU A 59 -7.18 8.62 -3.09
C LEU A 59 -7.01 10.00 -3.74
N ALA A 60 -7.31 10.14 -5.04
CA ALA A 60 -7.24 11.43 -5.73
C ALA A 60 -8.27 12.43 -5.18
N LYS A 61 -9.50 11.97 -4.92
CA LYS A 61 -10.56 12.80 -4.33
C LYS A 61 -10.21 13.25 -2.91
N GLU A 62 -9.71 12.35 -2.07
CA GLU A 62 -9.27 12.67 -0.71
C GLU A 62 -8.10 13.67 -0.73
N HIS A 63 -7.13 13.46 -1.63
CA HIS A 63 -6.01 14.39 -1.79
C HIS A 63 -6.49 15.79 -2.21
N ASP A 64 -7.38 15.89 -3.18
CA ASP A 64 -7.97 17.15 -3.63
C ASP A 64 -8.76 17.85 -2.51
N GLN A 65 -9.50 17.09 -1.70
CA GLN A 65 -10.23 17.62 -0.54
C GLN A 65 -9.28 18.20 0.50
N ILE A 66 -8.21 17.47 0.85
CA ILE A 66 -7.17 17.93 1.78
C ILE A 66 -6.50 19.19 1.24
N GLN A 67 -6.16 19.23 -0.04
CA GLN A 67 -5.52 20.39 -0.65
C GLN A 67 -6.44 21.62 -0.60
N LYS A 68 -7.73 21.47 -0.90
CA LYS A 68 -8.71 22.57 -0.77
C LYS A 68 -8.83 23.09 0.66
N MET A 69 -8.71 22.23 1.67
CA MET A 69 -8.69 22.65 3.08
C MET A 69 -7.41 23.45 3.40
N LYS A 70 -6.26 23.01 2.90
CA LYS A 70 -4.98 23.72 3.04
C LYS A 70 -5.00 25.08 2.36
N ASP A 71 -5.54 25.17 1.15
CA ASP A 71 -5.64 26.42 0.39
C ASP A 71 -6.55 27.45 1.09
N ARG A 72 -7.48 26.97 1.92
CA ARG A 72 -8.33 27.80 2.81
C ARG A 72 -7.64 28.19 4.12
N GLY A 73 -6.38 27.82 4.30
CA GLY A 73 -5.56 28.19 5.46
C GLY A 73 -5.62 27.22 6.63
N MET A 74 -6.23 26.03 6.48
CA MET A 74 -6.18 25.00 7.52
C MET A 74 -4.80 24.35 7.58
N THR A 75 -4.27 24.18 8.79
CA THR A 75 -3.06 23.39 9.00
C THR A 75 -3.42 21.90 9.09
N ASP A 76 -2.44 21.01 8.92
CA ASP A 76 -2.65 19.56 9.09
C ASP A 76 -3.28 19.22 10.45
N LYS A 77 -2.90 19.96 11.51
CA LYS A 77 -3.48 19.78 12.86
C LYS A 77 -4.96 20.17 12.92
N ASP A 78 -5.35 21.23 12.21
CA ASP A 78 -6.75 21.66 12.16
C ASP A 78 -7.58 20.61 11.42
N ILE A 79 -7.04 20.04 10.34
CA ILE A 79 -7.67 18.97 9.56
C ILE A 79 -7.81 17.68 10.41
N ASP A 80 -6.76 17.26 11.12
CA ASP A 80 -6.81 16.09 12.00
C ASP A 80 -7.85 16.25 13.12
N ASN A 81 -8.04 17.48 13.61
CA ASN A 81 -9.02 17.79 14.63
C ASN A 81 -10.47 17.77 14.11
N LEU A 82 -10.72 17.90 12.79
CA LEU A 82 -12.07 17.79 12.22
C LEU A 82 -12.67 16.39 12.41
N GLY A 83 -11.85 15.35 12.42
CA GLY A 83 -12.28 13.96 12.66
C GLY A 83 -12.43 13.59 14.14
N ARG A 84 -12.07 14.50 15.05
CA ARG A 84 -12.16 14.27 16.50
C ARG A 84 -13.49 14.81 16.98
N SER A 85 -14.50 13.96 17.04
CA SER A 85 -15.72 14.27 17.80
C SER A 85 -15.33 14.46 19.27
N ASP A 86 -15.92 15.45 19.97
CA ASP A 86 -15.68 15.84 21.38
C ASP A 86 -15.92 14.72 22.42
N ASN A 87 -16.03 13.47 22.00
CA ASN A 87 -16.10 12.31 22.87
C ASN A 87 -14.69 11.74 23.09
N ASN A 88 -14.03 12.28 24.12
CA ASN A 88 -12.95 11.64 24.89
C ASN A 88 -12.34 10.35 24.30
N GLY A 89 -11.44 10.50 23.33
CA GLY A 89 -10.28 9.62 23.19
C GLY A 89 -10.51 8.18 22.71
N GLU A 90 -11.65 7.83 22.13
CA GLU A 90 -11.80 6.57 21.40
C GLU A 90 -11.80 6.84 19.89
N TYR A 91 -10.88 6.21 19.16
CA TYR A 91 -10.91 6.18 17.70
C TYR A 91 -12.20 5.46 17.28
N VAL A 92 -13.29 6.21 17.08
CA VAL A 92 -14.50 5.67 16.49
C VAL A 92 -14.23 5.54 15.00
N ASP A 93 -14.14 4.30 14.53
CA ASP A 93 -14.02 3.92 13.13
C ASP A 93 -15.26 4.42 12.36
N GLN A 94 -15.27 5.70 12.00
CA GLN A 94 -16.35 6.34 11.26
C GLN A 94 -16.16 6.13 9.76
N ILE A 95 -16.14 4.87 9.33
CA ILE A 95 -16.54 4.52 7.97
C ILE A 95 -18.01 4.13 8.04
N LYS A 96 -18.89 5.14 8.12
CA LYS A 96 -20.32 4.96 7.85
C LYS A 96 -20.54 5.26 6.37
N PHE A 97 -20.36 4.22 5.57
CA PHE A 97 -20.60 4.15 4.14
C PHE A 97 -22.06 4.57 3.84
N TYR A 98 -22.27 5.40 2.81
CA TYR A 98 -23.59 5.71 2.28
C TYR A 98 -24.24 4.40 1.81
N SER A 99 -25.15 3.89 2.63
CA SER A 99 -26.08 2.80 2.30
C SER A 99 -27.47 3.35 2.57
N GLU A 100 -28.42 2.97 1.71
CA GLU A 100 -29.78 3.52 1.52
C GLU A 100 -29.75 4.69 0.50
N GLU A 101 -29.80 4.42 -0.81
CA GLU A 101 -31.03 4.03 -1.55
C GLU A 101 -32.24 4.84 -1.06
N ASP A 102 -32.32 6.11 -1.49
CA ASP A 102 -33.60 6.84 -1.54
C ASP A 102 -34.44 6.26 -2.71
N ASP A 103 -34.84 5.00 -2.59
CA ASP A 103 -35.99 4.42 -3.29
C ASP A 103 -37.12 4.34 -2.25
N ASP A 104 -37.91 5.42 -2.17
CA ASP A 104 -39.27 5.33 -1.62
C ASP A 104 -40.21 6.10 -2.55
N GLU A 105 -40.79 5.32 -3.47
CA GLU A 105 -42.08 5.59 -4.07
C GLU A 105 -43.08 6.04 -3.00
N ASN A 106 -43.66 7.23 -3.15
CA ASN A 106 -44.89 7.56 -2.43
C ASN A 106 -46.04 7.71 -3.43
N GLU A 107 -46.64 6.56 -3.73
CA GLU A 107 -48.01 6.44 -4.21
C GLU A 107 -49.00 6.85 -3.11
N ASN A 108 -49.94 7.73 -3.48
CA ASN A 108 -51.29 7.91 -2.93
C ASN A 108 -51.49 8.55 -1.54
N ALA A 109 -51.93 9.81 -1.56
CA ALA A 109 -53.07 10.30 -0.75
C ALA A 109 -53.77 11.48 -1.46
#